data_AF-E3Q2H2-F1
#
_entry.id   AF-E3Q2H2-F1
#
_cell.length_a   1.000
_cell.length_b   1.000
_cell.length_c   1.000
_cell.angle_alpha   90.00
_cell.angle_beta   90.00
_cell.angle_gamma   90.00
#
_symmetry.space_group_name_H-M   'P 1'
#
loop_
_entity.id
_entity.type
_entity.pdbx_description
1 polymer ?
#
loop_
_entity_poly.entity_id
_entity_poly.type
_entity_poly.pdbx_seq_one_letter_code
_entity_poly.pdbx_strand_id
1 'polypeptide(L)'
;MNYTLPLFDYPLWWVVCSHDYVWYTGDLEYLSTYYINLVAVLDRWYPSVTDPATGLVTKGLNGTAGYGDYAFVPRQGPVTYYNALYVLALRRAAEMAVEAENDGDAERWRRRADEVAKALGERNFDKEAGAFWDGTNEGQFMDAHAQDGNSIAILADVVDKEKARGMLDYYSRVAARPYGNAFYDSDAVNEGFSQKVYAFVSYFELAARFMVGAGDSAIEEMKRLYGWMSRQDPGVTFWEGIGPEGKPYEDGYTSMAHGWATGLVPLMSGWVLGVKPTEPGFRTWSVAPETAGLRWARGVVPTPRGGGIRVEWEQGGDGDVRIQVRAAEGSRGVVGVPVGARGKVVELDGEVVYAGRDGARARYKEGRVLVDVEGKGTDCKVVVSVRRRPDNPWAFIRQAG
;
A
#
# COMPACT_ATOMS: atom_id res chain seq x y z
N MET A 1 27.90 -28.14 -8.64
CA MET A 1 27.79 -26.99 -7.71
C MET A 1 26.31 -26.82 -7.42
N ASN A 2 25.89 -26.99 -6.16
CA ASN A 2 24.53 -26.67 -5.74
C ASN A 2 24.43 -25.14 -5.64
N TYR A 3 23.96 -24.48 -6.71
CA TYR A 3 23.64 -23.06 -6.65
C TYR A 3 22.46 -22.89 -5.69
N THR A 4 22.71 -22.30 -4.52
CA THR A 4 21.67 -21.84 -3.61
C THR A 4 21.77 -20.34 -3.51
N LEU A 5 20.70 -19.65 -3.90
CA LEU A 5 20.57 -18.19 -3.80
C LEU A 5 19.55 -17.84 -2.71
N PRO A 6 19.96 -17.79 -1.44
CA PRO A 6 19.06 -17.40 -0.36
C PRO A 6 18.81 -15.89 -0.42
N LEU A 7 17.54 -15.51 -0.47
CA LEU A 7 17.09 -14.13 -0.39
C LEU A 7 16.49 -13.86 0.99
N PHE A 8 16.91 -12.78 1.62
CA PHE A 8 16.57 -12.46 3.00
C PHE A 8 15.10 -11.99 3.16
N ASP A 9 14.55 -11.37 2.12
CA ASP A 9 13.24 -10.71 2.06
C ASP A 9 12.12 -11.59 1.49
N TYR A 10 12.41 -12.48 0.56
CA TYR A 10 11.41 -13.28 -0.15
C TYR A 10 10.55 -14.19 0.76
N PRO A 11 11.05 -14.76 1.87
CA PRO A 11 10.18 -15.44 2.83
C PRO A 11 9.08 -14.55 3.41
N LEU A 12 9.33 -13.25 3.62
CA LEU A 12 8.29 -12.30 4.06
C LEU A 12 7.37 -11.90 2.93
N TRP A 13 7.88 -11.72 1.72
CA TRP A 13 7.02 -11.52 0.56
C TRP A 13 6.09 -12.71 0.36
N TRP A 14 6.55 -13.94 0.60
CA TRP A 14 5.68 -15.10 0.59
C TRP A 14 4.55 -14.99 1.64
N VAL A 15 4.84 -14.53 2.87
CA VAL A 15 3.80 -14.30 3.90
C VAL A 15 2.79 -13.24 3.46
N VAL A 16 3.27 -12.10 2.94
CA VAL A 16 2.40 -11.00 2.47
C VAL A 16 1.55 -11.44 1.27
N CYS A 17 2.15 -12.12 0.30
CA CYS A 17 1.45 -12.66 -0.86
C CYS A 17 0.47 -13.79 -0.48
N SER A 18 0.76 -14.59 0.54
CA SER A 18 -0.17 -15.60 1.07
C SER A 18 -1.43 -14.95 1.62
N HIS A 19 -1.27 -13.86 2.37
CA HIS A 19 -2.40 -13.07 2.84
C HIS A 19 -3.21 -12.52 1.66
N ASP A 20 -2.57 -11.85 0.71
CA ASP A 20 -3.27 -11.25 -0.42
C ASP A 20 -3.96 -12.32 -1.27
N TYR A 21 -3.32 -13.48 -1.47
CA TYR A 21 -3.95 -14.61 -2.14
C TYR A 21 -5.25 -15.01 -1.44
N VAL A 22 -5.22 -15.27 -0.13
CA VAL A 22 -6.41 -15.64 0.66
C VAL A 22 -7.47 -14.53 0.63
N TRP A 23 -7.07 -13.26 0.78
CA TRP A 23 -8.01 -12.13 0.78
C TRP A 23 -8.73 -11.95 -0.55
N TYR A 24 -8.04 -12.16 -1.67
CA TYR A 24 -8.61 -11.98 -3.00
C TYR A 24 -9.31 -13.22 -3.54
N THR A 25 -8.90 -14.44 -3.16
CA THR A 25 -9.48 -15.70 -3.68
C THR A 25 -10.47 -16.36 -2.72
N GLY A 26 -10.31 -16.17 -1.41
CA GLY A 26 -11.07 -16.89 -0.38
C GLY A 26 -10.60 -18.33 -0.16
N ASP A 27 -9.42 -18.69 -0.65
CA ASP A 27 -8.86 -20.05 -0.55
C ASP A 27 -8.31 -20.32 0.87
N LEU A 28 -9.21 -20.72 1.78
CA LEU A 28 -8.86 -21.09 3.15
C LEU A 28 -8.18 -22.46 3.26
N GLU A 29 -8.30 -23.32 2.23
CA GLU A 29 -7.59 -24.61 2.17
C GLU A 29 -6.08 -24.40 1.99
N TYR A 30 -5.71 -23.45 1.12
CA TYR A 30 -4.33 -22.96 1.00
C TYR A 30 -3.79 -22.49 2.35
N LEU A 31 -4.55 -21.63 3.06
CA LEU A 31 -4.15 -21.12 4.36
C LEU A 31 -3.90 -22.25 5.36
N SER A 32 -4.84 -23.19 5.46
CA SER A 32 -4.71 -24.36 6.34
C SER A 32 -3.48 -25.21 6.01
N THR A 33 -3.25 -25.49 4.72
CA THR A 33 -2.13 -26.31 4.23
C THR A 33 -0.78 -25.71 4.58
N TYR A 34 -0.62 -24.40 4.42
CA TYR A 34 0.68 -23.72 4.59
C TYR A 34 0.82 -22.94 5.90
N TYR A 35 -0.16 -23.04 6.81
CA TYR A 35 -0.11 -22.33 8.10
C TYR A 35 1.17 -22.64 8.88
N ILE A 36 1.60 -23.91 8.88
CA ILE A 36 2.81 -24.34 9.56
C ILE A 36 4.09 -23.70 8.99
N ASN A 37 4.08 -23.34 7.69
CA ASN A 37 5.17 -22.61 7.06
C ASN A 37 5.21 -21.15 7.53
N LEU A 38 4.06 -20.50 7.74
CA LEU A 38 3.98 -19.17 8.36
C LEU A 38 4.65 -19.20 9.75
N VAL A 39 4.30 -20.19 10.58
CA VAL A 39 4.91 -20.38 11.91
C VAL A 39 6.42 -20.63 11.80
N ALA A 40 6.86 -21.47 10.87
CA ALA A 40 8.29 -21.74 10.68
C ALA A 40 9.08 -20.48 10.30
N VAL A 41 8.53 -19.65 9.41
CA VAL A 41 9.17 -18.39 9.00
C VAL A 41 9.17 -17.38 10.14
N LEU A 42 8.01 -17.14 10.77
CA LEU A 42 7.80 -16.02 11.68
C LEU A 42 8.21 -16.30 13.13
N ASP A 43 8.14 -17.55 13.59
CA ASP A 43 8.48 -17.95 14.97
C ASP A 43 9.77 -18.76 15.09
N ARG A 44 10.40 -19.16 13.98
CA ARG A 44 11.69 -19.86 14.02
C ARG A 44 12.78 -19.13 13.26
N TRP A 45 12.58 -18.91 11.96
CA TRP A 45 13.66 -18.39 11.13
C TRP A 45 13.99 -16.93 11.42
N TYR A 46 13.04 -16.00 11.30
CA TYR A 46 13.31 -14.57 11.59
C TYR A 46 13.74 -14.32 13.03
N PRO A 47 13.13 -14.94 14.06
CA PRO A 47 13.63 -14.81 15.44
C PRO A 47 15.06 -15.30 15.62
N SER A 48 15.52 -16.30 14.84
CA SER A 48 16.91 -16.76 14.92
C SER A 48 17.91 -15.69 14.48
N VAL A 49 17.51 -14.79 13.59
CA VAL A 49 18.33 -13.69 13.07
C VAL A 49 17.91 -12.33 13.64
N THR A 50 17.15 -12.31 14.73
CA THR A 50 16.86 -11.10 15.50
C THR A 50 17.95 -10.90 16.53
N ASP A 51 18.57 -9.71 16.53
CA ASP A 51 19.53 -9.32 17.57
C ASP A 51 18.77 -9.04 18.88
N PRO A 52 19.01 -9.80 19.97
CA PRO A 52 18.31 -9.60 21.24
C PRO A 52 18.62 -8.24 21.88
N ALA A 53 19.74 -7.58 21.53
CA ALA A 53 20.08 -6.26 22.06
C ALA A 53 19.27 -5.13 21.44
N THR A 54 18.84 -5.29 20.17
CA THR A 54 18.08 -4.27 19.45
C THR A 54 16.62 -4.64 19.23
N GLY A 55 16.27 -5.93 19.31
CA GLY A 55 14.95 -6.43 18.93
C GLY A 55 14.70 -6.42 17.43
N LEU A 56 15.72 -6.16 16.61
CA LEU A 56 15.61 -6.06 15.16
C LEU A 56 16.21 -7.26 14.44
N VAL A 57 15.54 -7.67 13.37
CA VAL A 57 16.09 -8.62 12.40
C VAL A 57 17.36 -8.00 11.80
N THR A 58 18.47 -8.75 11.88
CA THR A 58 19.80 -8.23 11.57
C THR A 58 20.51 -9.17 10.59
N LYS A 59 20.73 -8.67 9.36
CA LYS A 59 21.50 -9.40 8.35
C LYS A 59 22.98 -9.43 8.75
N GLY A 60 23.57 -10.61 8.67
CA GLY A 60 24.92 -10.91 9.18
C GLY A 60 24.90 -11.92 10.32
N LEU A 61 23.78 -12.04 11.05
CA LEU A 61 23.61 -13.09 12.06
C LEU A 61 23.34 -14.46 11.42
N ASN A 62 23.73 -15.53 12.10
CA ASN A 62 23.56 -16.93 11.68
C ASN A 62 23.94 -17.21 10.21
N GLY A 63 25.04 -16.62 9.74
CA GLY A 63 25.56 -16.85 8.39
C GLY A 63 24.76 -16.18 7.27
N THR A 64 23.92 -15.19 7.58
CA THR A 64 23.11 -14.47 6.57
C THR A 64 23.85 -13.35 5.83
N ALA A 65 25.14 -13.12 6.13
CA ALA A 65 25.92 -12.05 5.52
C ALA A 65 25.93 -12.09 3.98
N GLY A 66 25.91 -13.30 3.39
CA GLY A 66 25.88 -13.52 1.94
C GLY A 66 24.47 -13.64 1.33
N TYR A 67 23.40 -13.43 2.09
CA TYR A 67 22.03 -13.49 1.56
C TYR A 67 21.76 -12.26 0.69
N GLY A 68 21.05 -12.45 -0.42
CA GLY A 68 20.63 -11.37 -1.31
C GLY A 68 19.33 -10.72 -0.86
N ASP A 69 18.89 -9.74 -1.64
CA ASP A 69 17.52 -9.24 -1.70
C ASP A 69 17.14 -9.02 -3.17
N TYR A 70 15.95 -8.44 -3.44
CA TYR A 70 15.43 -8.25 -4.81
C TYR A 70 16.40 -7.61 -5.81
N ALA A 71 17.36 -6.78 -5.37
CA ALA A 71 18.33 -6.11 -6.23
C ALA A 71 19.80 -6.37 -5.82
N PHE A 72 20.04 -7.39 -5.00
CA PHE A 72 21.37 -7.72 -4.45
C PHE A 72 22.08 -6.52 -3.82
N VAL A 73 21.31 -5.66 -3.17
CA VAL A 73 21.84 -4.47 -2.50
C VAL A 73 22.79 -4.95 -1.39
N PRO A 74 24.01 -4.39 -1.26
CA PRO A 74 25.03 -4.90 -0.33
C PRO A 74 24.77 -4.51 1.13
N ARG A 75 23.52 -4.64 1.57
CA ARG A 75 23.05 -4.26 2.90
C ARG A 75 23.59 -5.19 3.97
N GLN A 76 23.88 -4.65 5.15
CA GLN A 76 24.23 -5.40 6.35
C GLN A 76 23.58 -4.77 7.60
N GLY A 77 23.51 -5.55 8.68
CA GLY A 77 23.01 -5.08 9.97
C GLY A 77 21.47 -5.01 10.06
N PRO A 78 20.93 -4.15 10.95
CA PRO A 78 19.50 -4.02 11.17
C PRO A 78 18.86 -3.19 10.05
N VAL A 79 18.75 -3.79 8.86
CA VAL A 79 18.27 -3.12 7.65
C VAL A 79 16.80 -2.71 7.79
N THR A 80 16.49 -1.46 7.46
CA THR A 80 15.12 -0.90 7.54
C THR A 80 14.15 -1.65 6.63
N TYR A 81 14.54 -1.93 5.38
CA TYR A 81 13.73 -2.68 4.43
C TYR A 81 13.24 -4.03 5.01
N TYR A 82 14.15 -4.83 5.57
CA TYR A 82 13.80 -6.15 6.10
C TYR A 82 12.92 -6.06 7.35
N ASN A 83 13.17 -5.09 8.24
CA ASN A 83 12.37 -4.94 9.47
C ASN A 83 10.99 -4.36 9.19
N ALA A 84 10.87 -3.36 8.31
CA ALA A 84 9.58 -2.82 7.90
C ALA A 84 8.72 -3.90 7.20
N LEU A 85 9.33 -4.69 6.33
CA LEU A 85 8.66 -5.84 5.70
C LEU A 85 8.30 -6.93 6.72
N TYR A 86 9.11 -7.13 7.77
CA TYR A 86 8.80 -8.07 8.85
C TYR A 86 7.57 -7.63 9.65
N VAL A 87 7.48 -6.34 9.99
CA VAL A 87 6.29 -5.76 10.63
C VAL A 87 5.06 -5.96 9.76
N LEU A 88 5.16 -5.66 8.46
CA LEU A 88 4.06 -5.85 7.51
C LEU A 88 3.60 -7.32 7.48
N ALA A 89 4.54 -8.25 7.34
CA ALA A 89 4.26 -9.68 7.29
C ALA A 89 3.64 -10.22 8.59
N LEU A 90 4.13 -9.79 9.76
CA LEU A 90 3.56 -10.18 11.06
C LEU A 90 2.11 -9.72 11.20
N ARG A 91 1.80 -8.51 10.74
CA ARG A 91 0.42 -7.98 10.77
C ARG A 91 -0.51 -8.74 9.83
N ARG A 92 -0.05 -9.03 8.60
CA ARG A 92 -0.78 -9.88 7.64
C ARG A 92 -0.99 -11.30 8.16
N ALA A 93 0.04 -11.87 8.79
CA ALA A 93 -0.05 -13.19 9.40
C ALA A 93 -1.05 -13.21 10.57
N ALA A 94 -1.12 -12.14 11.36
CA ALA A 94 -2.11 -12.03 12.43
C ALA A 94 -3.55 -11.94 11.91
N GLU A 95 -3.79 -11.29 10.77
CA GLU A 95 -5.09 -11.30 10.09
C GLU A 95 -5.46 -12.72 9.64
N MET A 96 -4.53 -13.42 8.99
CA MET A 96 -4.71 -14.83 8.62
C MET A 96 -4.91 -15.75 9.82
N ALA A 97 -4.22 -15.51 10.94
CA ALA A 97 -4.36 -16.31 12.17
C ALA A 97 -5.75 -16.21 12.78
N VAL A 98 -6.38 -15.03 12.76
CA VAL A 98 -7.78 -14.87 13.18
C VAL A 98 -8.70 -15.70 12.29
N GLU A 99 -8.52 -15.64 10.96
CA GLU A 99 -9.35 -16.43 10.03
C GLU A 99 -9.13 -17.94 10.23
N ALA A 100 -7.93 -18.36 10.61
CA ALA A 100 -7.60 -19.74 10.92
C ALA A 100 -7.97 -20.17 12.37
N GLU A 101 -8.70 -19.34 13.12
CA GLU A 101 -9.11 -19.60 14.51
C GLU A 101 -7.92 -19.83 15.48
N ASN A 102 -6.77 -19.21 15.21
CA ASN A 102 -5.55 -19.27 16.02
C ASN A 102 -5.28 -17.93 16.72
N ASP A 103 -6.18 -17.49 17.60
CA ASP A 103 -6.12 -16.17 18.26
C ASP A 103 -4.81 -15.94 19.04
N GLY A 104 -4.23 -16.98 19.64
CA GLY A 104 -2.95 -16.89 20.34
C GLY A 104 -1.75 -16.57 19.43
N ASP A 105 -1.80 -17.03 18.18
CA ASP A 105 -0.81 -16.68 17.15
C ASP A 105 -1.02 -15.26 16.65
N ALA A 106 -2.29 -14.87 16.45
CA ALA A 106 -2.66 -13.51 16.07
C ALA A 106 -2.17 -12.47 17.09
N GLU A 107 -2.43 -12.68 18.38
CA GLU A 107 -1.96 -11.79 19.45
C GLU A 107 -0.44 -11.74 19.55
N ARG A 108 0.23 -12.89 19.46
CA ARG A 108 1.70 -12.97 19.51
C ARG A 108 2.35 -12.22 18.37
N TRP A 109 1.87 -12.41 17.13
CA TRP A 109 2.44 -11.75 15.95
C TRP A 109 2.12 -10.25 15.92
N ARG A 110 0.93 -9.81 16.36
CA ARG A 110 0.63 -8.37 16.55
C ARG A 110 1.59 -7.72 17.54
N ARG A 111 1.74 -8.31 18.73
CA ARG A 111 2.65 -7.79 19.76
C ARG A 111 4.09 -7.69 19.23
N ARG A 112 4.58 -8.73 18.55
CA ARG A 112 5.93 -8.69 17.96
C ARG A 112 6.05 -7.61 16.89
N ALA A 113 5.01 -7.41 16.05
CA ALA A 113 5.02 -6.34 15.05
C ALA A 113 5.16 -4.97 15.71
N ASP A 114 4.45 -4.72 16.81
CA ASP A 114 4.52 -3.46 17.56
C ASP A 114 5.89 -3.26 18.22
N GLU A 115 6.47 -4.33 18.79
CA GLU A 115 7.82 -4.30 19.37
C GLU A 115 8.89 -3.97 18.33
N VAL A 116 8.86 -4.62 17.16
CA VAL A 116 9.81 -4.38 16.05
C VAL A 116 9.61 -2.99 15.46
N ALA A 117 8.36 -2.55 15.25
CA ALA A 117 8.06 -1.21 14.74
C ALA A 117 8.61 -0.11 15.67
N LYS A 118 8.43 -0.28 16.98
CA LYS A 118 8.98 0.65 17.97
C LYS A 118 10.51 0.67 17.92
N ALA A 119 11.16 -0.50 17.96
CA ALA A 119 12.61 -0.59 17.92
C ALA A 119 13.20 0.03 16.63
N LEU A 120 12.53 -0.18 15.49
CA LEU A 120 12.95 0.37 14.20
C LEU A 120 12.83 1.91 14.21
N GLY A 121 11.71 2.43 14.70
CA GLY A 121 11.45 3.86 14.88
C GLY A 121 12.47 4.55 15.80
N GLU A 122 12.90 3.89 16.86
CA GLU A 122 13.85 4.44 17.84
C GLU A 122 15.31 4.40 17.34
N ARG A 123 15.67 3.36 16.58
CA ARG A 123 17.07 3.11 16.20
C ARG A 123 17.44 3.67 14.82
N ASN A 124 16.61 3.44 13.81
CA ASN A 124 16.99 3.66 12.41
C ASN A 124 16.49 4.99 11.86
N PHE A 125 15.63 5.71 12.59
CA PHE A 125 15.08 6.98 12.11
C PHE A 125 16.10 8.11 12.24
N ASP A 126 16.55 8.64 11.11
CA ASP A 126 17.31 9.86 11.03
C ASP A 126 16.39 11.07 11.24
N LYS A 127 16.60 11.78 12.34
CA LYS A 127 15.83 12.99 12.66
C LYS A 127 16.23 14.18 11.80
N GLU A 128 17.44 14.18 11.23
CA GLU A 128 17.93 15.28 10.40
C GLU A 128 17.32 15.22 9.00
N ALA A 129 17.41 14.08 8.32
CA ALA A 129 16.72 13.87 7.06
C ALA A 129 15.19 13.77 7.21
N GLY A 130 14.72 13.26 8.36
CA GLY A 130 13.31 12.91 8.56
C GLY A 130 12.92 11.63 7.82
N ALA A 131 13.85 10.67 7.71
CA ALA A 131 13.70 9.40 7.01
C ALA A 131 14.48 8.30 7.75
N PHE A 132 14.31 7.04 7.37
CA PHE A 132 15.06 5.92 7.94
C PHE A 132 16.34 5.64 7.16
N TRP A 133 17.47 5.55 7.86
CA TRP A 133 18.70 4.98 7.31
C TRP A 133 18.44 3.57 6.76
N ASP A 134 19.06 3.18 5.66
CA ASP A 134 18.81 1.87 5.07
C ASP A 134 19.45 0.73 5.88
N GLY A 135 20.77 0.78 6.05
CA GLY A 135 21.56 -0.28 6.68
C GLY A 135 22.91 0.23 7.18
N THR A 136 23.71 -0.69 7.72
CA THR A 136 25.01 -0.36 8.31
C THR A 136 26.17 -0.96 7.54
N ASN A 137 27.31 -0.28 7.54
CA ASN A 137 28.61 -0.84 7.20
C ASN A 137 29.49 -0.82 8.45
N GLU A 138 30.11 -1.95 8.81
CA GLU A 138 30.93 -2.10 10.03
C GLU A 138 30.24 -1.57 11.31
N GLY A 139 28.91 -1.72 11.39
CA GLY A 139 28.10 -1.30 12.54
C GLY A 139 27.70 0.18 12.57
N GLN A 140 28.13 0.98 11.59
CA GLN A 140 27.73 2.39 11.43
C GLN A 140 26.71 2.55 10.31
N PHE A 141 25.70 3.39 10.50
CA PHE A 141 24.75 3.69 9.42
C PHE A 141 25.46 4.37 8.26
N MET A 142 25.11 3.95 7.05
CA MET A 142 25.53 4.61 5.83
C MET A 142 24.67 5.83 5.58
N ASP A 143 25.23 6.89 5.00
CA ASP A 143 24.51 8.12 4.65
C ASP A 143 23.56 7.91 3.45
N ALA A 144 22.54 7.08 3.65
CA ALA A 144 21.67 6.58 2.60
C ALA A 144 20.29 6.17 3.15
N HIS A 145 19.25 6.67 2.52
CA HIS A 145 17.85 6.36 2.80
C HIS A 145 17.23 5.68 1.58
N ALA A 146 16.84 4.41 1.72
CA ALA A 146 16.25 3.64 0.62
C ALA A 146 14.71 3.75 0.55
N GLN A 147 14.17 3.91 -0.67
CA GLN A 147 12.74 4.09 -0.95
C GLN A 147 11.92 2.91 -0.41
N ASP A 148 12.43 1.69 -0.54
CA ASP A 148 11.74 0.47 -0.12
C ASP A 148 11.43 0.45 1.38
N GLY A 149 12.44 0.52 2.24
CA GLY A 149 12.29 0.48 3.69
C GLY A 149 11.46 1.64 4.22
N ASN A 150 11.69 2.85 3.69
CA ASN A 150 10.91 4.03 4.08
C ASN A 150 9.43 3.90 3.70
N SER A 151 9.13 3.44 2.48
CA SER A 151 7.75 3.32 2.00
C SER A 151 7.00 2.18 2.69
N ILE A 152 7.66 1.04 2.90
CA ILE A 152 7.06 -0.10 3.61
C ILE A 152 6.87 0.23 5.09
N ALA A 153 7.76 1.01 5.73
CA ALA A 153 7.56 1.47 7.10
C ALA A 153 6.29 2.30 7.25
N ILE A 154 5.95 3.11 6.25
CA ILE A 154 4.67 3.84 6.21
C ILE A 154 3.51 2.85 6.09
N LEU A 155 3.54 1.94 5.10
CA LEU A 155 2.47 0.96 4.87
C LEU A 155 2.28 -0.04 6.01
N ALA A 156 3.30 -0.23 6.83
CA ALA A 156 3.31 -1.09 8.01
C ALA A 156 3.06 -0.30 9.30
N ASP A 157 2.47 0.89 9.25
CA ASP A 157 2.25 1.86 10.34
C ASP A 157 3.37 1.87 11.40
N VAL A 158 4.63 1.95 10.96
CA VAL A 158 5.79 2.16 11.85
C VAL A 158 5.87 3.63 12.28
N VAL A 159 5.36 4.52 11.41
CA VAL A 159 5.31 5.97 11.64
C VAL A 159 3.87 6.47 11.56
N ASP A 160 3.60 7.56 12.26
CA ASP A 160 2.32 8.26 12.13
C ASP A 160 2.20 8.98 10.76
N LYS A 161 0.98 9.42 10.45
CA LYS A 161 0.67 10.07 9.16
C LYS A 161 1.41 11.37 8.92
N GLU A 162 1.78 12.12 9.97
CA GLU A 162 2.49 13.38 9.83
C GLU A 162 3.95 13.12 9.42
N LYS A 163 4.63 12.22 10.13
CA LYS A 163 5.97 11.74 9.76
C LYS A 163 5.98 11.11 8.39
N ALA A 164 4.99 10.27 8.07
CA ALA A 164 4.87 9.65 6.75
C ALA A 164 4.80 10.68 5.61
N ARG A 165 4.07 11.78 5.79
CA ARG A 165 4.06 12.90 4.81
C ARG A 165 5.43 13.55 4.70
N GLY A 166 6.07 13.85 5.82
CA GLY A 166 7.42 14.43 5.83
C GLY A 166 8.45 13.55 5.10
N MET A 167 8.40 12.23 5.31
CA MET A 167 9.25 11.25 4.62
C MET A 167 9.01 11.26 3.10
N LEU A 168 7.75 11.28 2.65
CA LEU A 168 7.41 11.31 1.24
C LEU A 168 7.78 12.65 0.58
N ASP A 169 7.67 13.76 1.31
CA ASP A 169 8.13 15.08 0.86
C ASP A 169 9.67 15.13 0.75
N TYR A 170 10.38 14.50 1.69
CA TYR A 170 11.83 14.30 1.61
C TYR A 170 12.20 13.60 0.30
N TYR A 171 11.61 12.43 0.01
CA TYR A 171 11.87 11.68 -1.23
C TYR A 171 11.54 12.48 -2.49
N SER A 172 10.42 13.21 -2.48
CA SER A 172 10.04 14.06 -3.61
C SER A 172 11.09 15.12 -3.93
N ARG A 173 11.84 15.58 -2.92
CA ARG A 173 12.91 16.59 -3.06
C ARG A 173 14.23 15.97 -3.52
N VAL A 174 14.66 14.86 -2.93
CA VAL A 174 16.02 14.34 -3.10
C VAL A 174 16.13 13.25 -4.19
N ALA A 175 15.09 12.44 -4.35
CA ALA A 175 15.11 11.26 -5.20
C ALA A 175 14.43 11.47 -6.56
N ALA A 176 13.72 12.58 -6.78
CA ALA A 176 13.00 12.81 -8.03
C ALA A 176 13.93 12.87 -9.25
N ARG A 177 13.63 12.04 -10.26
CA ARG A 177 14.26 12.05 -11.60
C ARG A 177 13.18 12.16 -12.68
N PRO A 178 13.48 12.60 -13.92
CA PRO A 178 12.51 12.68 -15.01
C PRO A 178 11.78 11.37 -15.38
N TYR A 179 12.22 10.24 -14.83
CA TYR A 179 11.76 8.88 -15.11
C TYR A 179 11.32 8.11 -13.85
N GLY A 180 11.09 8.80 -12.74
CA GLY A 180 10.63 8.25 -11.46
C GLY A 180 11.52 8.66 -10.29
N ASN A 181 11.16 8.27 -9.08
CA ASN A 181 11.94 8.50 -7.88
C ASN A 181 13.01 7.42 -7.74
N ALA A 182 14.26 7.84 -7.57
CA ALA A 182 15.37 6.93 -7.34
C ALA A 182 15.15 6.10 -6.07
N PHE A 183 15.58 4.84 -6.10
CA PHE A 183 15.40 3.94 -4.97
C PHE A 183 16.34 4.27 -3.79
N TYR A 184 17.35 5.11 -4.01
CA TYR A 184 18.18 5.75 -2.99
C TYR A 184 18.23 7.26 -3.21
N ASP A 185 18.42 7.99 -2.13
CA ASP A 185 18.67 9.43 -2.13
C ASP A 185 20.14 9.81 -2.42
N SER A 186 21.08 8.91 -2.15
CA SER A 186 22.52 9.11 -2.33
C SER A 186 23.22 7.92 -3.02
N ASP A 187 24.50 8.09 -3.35
CA ASP A 187 25.38 7.03 -3.88
C ASP A 187 26.28 6.43 -2.78
N ALA A 188 26.00 6.68 -1.50
CA ALA A 188 26.86 6.23 -0.40
C ALA A 188 26.95 4.70 -0.33
N VAL A 189 25.89 3.98 -0.73
CA VAL A 189 25.86 2.51 -0.79
C VAL A 189 26.56 1.96 -2.03
N ASN A 190 26.32 2.56 -3.20
CA ASN A 190 26.97 2.20 -4.45
C ASN A 190 26.79 3.34 -5.48
N GLU A 191 27.75 3.46 -6.39
CA GLU A 191 27.73 4.47 -7.45
C GLU A 191 26.49 4.31 -8.36
N GLY A 192 25.82 5.44 -8.61
CA GLY A 192 24.65 5.50 -9.49
C GLY A 192 23.35 4.98 -8.88
N PHE A 193 23.33 4.55 -7.61
CA PHE A 193 22.09 4.14 -6.94
C PHE A 193 21.09 5.29 -6.84
N SER A 194 21.57 6.52 -6.64
CA SER A 194 20.76 7.73 -6.68
C SER A 194 20.15 8.03 -8.05
N GLN A 195 20.49 7.27 -9.09
CA GLN A 195 19.97 7.45 -10.45
C GLN A 195 19.15 6.25 -10.93
N LYS A 196 19.06 5.17 -10.14
CA LYS A 196 18.30 3.97 -10.49
C LYS A 196 16.88 4.02 -9.92
N VAL A 197 15.89 3.58 -10.69
CA VAL A 197 14.49 3.46 -10.29
C VAL A 197 14.03 2.03 -10.50
N TYR A 198 13.42 1.43 -9.49
CA TYR A 198 12.80 0.11 -9.58
C TYR A 198 11.29 0.24 -9.40
N ALA A 199 10.52 -0.04 -10.46
CA ALA A 199 9.06 0.04 -10.41
C ALA A 199 8.44 -0.90 -9.36
N PHE A 200 9.16 -1.97 -8.98
CA PHE A 200 8.82 -2.82 -7.85
C PHE A 200 8.69 -2.03 -6.55
N VAL A 201 9.72 -1.26 -6.16
CA VAL A 201 9.71 -0.56 -4.87
C VAL A 201 8.94 0.77 -4.92
N SER A 202 8.85 1.39 -6.10
CA SER A 202 8.01 2.57 -6.31
C SER A 202 6.52 2.26 -6.12
N TYR A 203 6.05 1.02 -6.32
CA TYR A 203 4.68 0.63 -5.97
C TYR A 203 4.32 0.94 -4.51
N PHE A 204 5.22 0.60 -3.57
CA PHE A 204 4.98 0.81 -2.15
C PHE A 204 5.01 2.29 -1.78
N GLU A 205 5.89 3.06 -2.41
CA GLU A 205 5.96 4.52 -2.25
C GLU A 205 4.68 5.21 -2.71
N LEU A 206 4.18 4.82 -3.88
CA LEU A 206 2.92 5.30 -4.44
C LEU A 206 1.72 4.92 -3.59
N ALA A 207 1.68 3.68 -3.09
CA ALA A 207 0.64 3.23 -2.17
C ALA A 207 0.68 4.01 -0.85
N ALA A 208 1.87 4.30 -0.32
CA ALA A 208 2.06 5.11 0.88
C ALA A 208 1.54 6.55 0.67
N ARG A 209 1.83 7.17 -0.48
CA ARG A 209 1.29 8.49 -0.85
C ARG A 209 -0.23 8.50 -0.88
N PHE A 210 -0.86 7.50 -1.50
CA PHE A 210 -2.33 7.39 -1.47
C PHE A 210 -2.86 7.22 -0.04
N MET A 211 -2.23 6.37 0.77
CA MET A 211 -2.65 6.11 2.15
C MET A 211 -2.65 7.36 3.05
N VAL A 212 -1.71 8.28 2.85
CA VAL A 212 -1.61 9.52 3.65
C VAL A 212 -2.38 10.69 3.03
N GLY A 213 -3.14 10.44 1.96
CA GLY A 213 -3.90 11.47 1.24
C GLY A 213 -3.04 12.42 0.38
N ALA A 214 -1.83 12.00 0.01
CA ALA A 214 -0.93 12.72 -0.90
C ALA A 214 -1.12 12.25 -2.36
N GLY A 215 -2.35 11.92 -2.75
CA GLY A 215 -2.68 11.28 -4.03
C GLY A 215 -2.20 12.05 -5.26
N ASP A 216 -2.21 13.39 -5.23
CA ASP A 216 -1.74 14.23 -6.35
C ASP A 216 -0.26 13.95 -6.67
N SER A 217 0.57 13.81 -5.64
CA SER A 217 2.00 13.47 -5.79
C SER A 217 2.20 12.03 -6.26
N ALA A 218 1.29 11.11 -5.88
CA ALA A 218 1.31 9.74 -6.39
C ALA A 218 1.01 9.70 -7.89
N ILE A 219 -0.01 10.44 -8.35
CA ILE A 219 -0.36 10.52 -9.77
C ILE A 219 0.74 11.18 -10.60
N GLU A 220 1.45 12.17 -10.04
CA GLU A 220 2.63 12.77 -10.68
C GLU A 220 3.74 11.73 -10.88
N GLU A 221 4.16 11.06 -9.81
CA GLU A 221 5.21 10.03 -9.85
C GLU A 221 4.82 8.88 -10.79
N MET A 222 3.57 8.43 -10.77
CA MET A 222 3.06 7.42 -11.71
C MET A 222 3.21 7.86 -13.17
N LYS A 223 2.90 9.13 -13.49
CA LYS A 223 3.06 9.66 -14.85
C LYS A 223 4.53 9.81 -15.24
N ARG A 224 5.41 10.08 -14.28
CA ARG A 224 6.85 10.21 -14.51
C ARG A 224 7.48 8.84 -14.76
N LEU A 225 7.21 7.87 -13.89
CA LEU A 225 7.72 6.50 -14.00
C LEU A 225 7.08 5.70 -15.16
N TYR A 226 5.77 5.43 -15.08
CA TYR A 226 5.10 4.59 -16.09
C TYR A 226 4.92 5.31 -17.41
N GLY A 227 4.77 6.64 -17.38
CA GLY A 227 4.74 7.45 -18.60
C GLY A 227 6.10 7.56 -19.26
N TRP A 228 7.21 7.44 -18.53
CA TRP A 228 8.52 7.29 -19.15
C TRP A 228 8.60 6.00 -19.95
N MET A 229 8.36 4.85 -19.30
CA MET A 229 8.42 3.54 -19.96
C MET A 229 7.48 3.43 -21.18
N SER A 230 6.29 4.05 -21.12
CA SER A 230 5.34 4.01 -22.25
C SER A 230 5.74 4.87 -23.46
N ARG A 231 6.69 5.81 -23.29
CA ARG A 231 7.20 6.68 -24.36
C ARG A 231 8.56 6.25 -24.91
N GLN A 232 9.17 5.25 -24.31
CA GLN A 232 10.45 4.69 -24.73
C GLN A 232 10.23 3.29 -25.31
N ASP A 233 11.05 2.86 -26.27
CA ASP A 233 10.98 1.50 -26.81
C ASP A 233 11.15 0.45 -25.68
N PRO A 234 10.30 -0.58 -25.56
CA PRO A 234 9.25 -1.01 -26.51
C PRO A 234 7.86 -0.35 -26.33
N GLY A 235 7.67 0.50 -25.32
CA GLY A 235 6.46 1.33 -25.12
C GLY A 235 5.19 0.59 -24.67
N VAL A 236 5.20 -0.75 -24.73
CA VAL A 236 4.03 -1.60 -24.46
C VAL A 236 4.15 -2.45 -23.19
N THR A 237 5.33 -2.50 -22.59
CA THR A 237 5.64 -3.28 -21.37
C THR A 237 6.34 -2.42 -20.32
N PHE A 238 6.38 -2.89 -19.08
CA PHE A 238 7.08 -2.23 -17.98
C PHE A 238 8.41 -2.92 -17.66
N TRP A 239 9.44 -2.12 -17.41
CA TRP A 239 10.83 -2.55 -17.33
C TRP A 239 11.20 -2.96 -15.91
N GLU A 240 12.22 -3.81 -15.82
CA GLU A 240 12.78 -4.28 -14.56
C GLU A 240 13.29 -3.13 -13.70
N GLY A 241 14.07 -2.24 -14.30
CA GLY A 241 14.57 -1.03 -13.66
C GLY A 241 15.00 -0.01 -14.71
N ILE A 242 15.07 1.24 -14.29
CA ILE A 242 15.57 2.36 -15.08
C ILE A 242 16.86 2.84 -14.42
N GLY A 243 17.93 2.96 -15.19
CA GLY A 243 19.23 3.43 -14.76
C GLY A 243 19.45 4.93 -15.03
N PRO A 244 20.71 5.39 -14.89
CA PRO A 244 21.11 6.75 -15.18
C PRO A 244 20.63 7.24 -16.55
N GLU A 245 20.21 8.50 -16.60
CA GLU A 245 19.70 9.16 -17.81
C GLU A 245 18.41 8.52 -18.38
N GLY A 246 17.74 7.65 -17.61
CA GLY A 246 16.50 7.00 -18.02
C GLY A 246 16.69 5.78 -18.94
N LYS A 247 17.91 5.27 -19.04
CA LYS A 247 18.28 4.09 -19.83
C LYS A 247 17.91 2.78 -19.10
N PRO A 248 17.87 1.62 -19.76
CA PRO A 248 17.77 0.33 -19.07
C PRO A 248 18.91 0.18 -18.03
N TYR A 249 18.57 -0.24 -16.80
CA TYR A 249 19.50 -0.16 -15.66
C TYR A 249 20.72 -1.10 -15.73
N GLU A 250 20.62 -2.17 -16.53
CA GLU A 250 21.67 -3.15 -16.84
C GLU A 250 21.86 -3.26 -18.36
N ASP A 251 21.70 -2.15 -19.08
CA ASP A 251 21.82 -2.10 -20.55
C ASP A 251 20.98 -3.22 -21.21
N GLY A 252 21.59 -3.99 -22.12
CA GLY A 252 20.95 -5.08 -22.84
C GLY A 252 20.56 -6.30 -21.99
N TYR A 253 20.98 -6.37 -20.72
CA TYR A 253 20.55 -7.42 -19.79
C TYR A 253 19.25 -7.07 -19.04
N THR A 254 18.83 -5.81 -19.09
CA THR A 254 17.58 -5.37 -18.46
C THR A 254 16.38 -6.08 -19.07
N SER A 255 15.54 -6.71 -18.25
CA SER A 255 14.25 -7.16 -18.74
C SER A 255 13.32 -5.97 -19.01
N MET A 256 12.96 -5.78 -20.28
CA MET A 256 12.03 -4.71 -20.70
C MET A 256 10.56 -5.08 -20.47
N ALA A 257 10.28 -6.25 -19.90
CA ALA A 257 8.94 -6.77 -19.61
C ALA A 257 8.96 -7.59 -18.31
N HIS A 258 9.08 -6.90 -17.18
CA HIS A 258 9.27 -7.53 -15.88
C HIS A 258 7.99 -7.48 -15.02
N GLY A 259 7.54 -8.64 -14.54
CA GLY A 259 6.26 -8.77 -13.81
C GLY A 259 6.18 -7.92 -12.55
N TRP A 260 7.29 -7.73 -11.84
CA TRP A 260 7.36 -6.90 -10.63
C TRP A 260 7.07 -5.41 -10.87
N ALA A 261 7.07 -4.96 -12.13
CA ALA A 261 6.87 -3.58 -12.51
C ALA A 261 5.38 -3.27 -12.74
N THR A 262 4.51 -4.25 -12.53
CA THR A 262 3.06 -4.12 -12.80
C THR A 262 2.26 -3.51 -11.64
N GLY A 263 2.95 -2.95 -10.63
CA GLY A 263 2.33 -2.28 -9.47
C GLY A 263 1.31 -1.18 -9.82
N LEU A 264 1.36 -0.63 -11.03
CA LEU A 264 0.33 0.25 -11.57
C LEU A 264 -1.08 -0.36 -11.50
N VAL A 265 -1.23 -1.66 -11.74
CA VAL A 265 -2.53 -2.35 -11.75
C VAL A 265 -3.20 -2.30 -10.37
N PRO A 266 -2.57 -2.79 -9.27
CA PRO A 266 -3.16 -2.69 -7.94
C PRO A 266 -3.28 -1.24 -7.43
N LEU A 267 -2.43 -0.31 -7.89
CA LEU A 267 -2.64 1.12 -7.59
C LEU A 267 -3.94 1.65 -8.19
N MET A 268 -4.20 1.34 -9.46
CA MET A 268 -5.39 1.81 -10.16
C MET A 268 -6.66 1.14 -9.64
N SER A 269 -6.65 -0.17 -9.36
CA SER A 269 -7.84 -0.88 -8.87
C SER A 269 -8.10 -0.63 -7.39
N GLY A 270 -7.06 -0.62 -6.56
CA GLY A 270 -7.16 -0.52 -5.10
C GLY A 270 -7.27 0.91 -4.57
N TRP A 271 -6.60 1.89 -5.21
CA TRP A 271 -6.57 3.26 -4.71
C TRP A 271 -7.37 4.23 -5.58
N VAL A 272 -7.15 4.24 -6.90
CA VAL A 272 -7.88 5.16 -7.79
C VAL A 272 -9.35 4.74 -7.94
N LEU A 273 -9.62 3.49 -8.30
CA LEU A 273 -10.97 2.95 -8.30
C LEU A 273 -11.48 2.71 -6.87
N GLY A 274 -10.57 2.35 -5.96
CA GLY A 274 -10.81 2.29 -4.52
C GLY A 274 -11.29 0.93 -4.01
N VAL A 275 -11.24 -0.14 -4.80
CA VAL A 275 -11.84 -1.43 -4.45
C VAL A 275 -10.82 -2.35 -3.76
N LYS A 276 -11.13 -2.78 -2.53
CA LYS A 276 -10.29 -3.74 -1.78
C LYS A 276 -11.15 -4.77 -1.03
N PRO A 277 -10.73 -6.04 -0.94
CA PRO A 277 -11.35 -6.99 -0.01
C PRO A 277 -11.04 -6.57 1.44
N THR A 278 -12.00 -6.75 2.35
CA THR A 278 -11.78 -6.55 3.80
C THR A 278 -11.79 -7.86 4.57
N GLU A 279 -12.27 -8.93 3.95
CA GLU A 279 -12.23 -10.30 4.43
C GLU A 279 -11.98 -11.26 3.26
N PRO A 280 -11.57 -12.52 3.53
CA PRO A 280 -11.30 -13.53 2.50
C PRO A 280 -12.37 -13.67 1.42
N GLY A 281 -11.91 -13.72 0.17
CA GLY A 281 -12.75 -13.93 -1.02
C GLY A 281 -13.78 -12.83 -1.25
N PHE A 282 -13.49 -11.59 -0.83
CA PHE A 282 -14.44 -10.47 -0.87
C PHE A 282 -15.75 -10.75 -0.11
N ARG A 283 -15.71 -11.58 0.95
CA ARG A 283 -16.86 -11.81 1.85
C ARG A 283 -17.43 -10.47 2.35
N THR A 284 -16.53 -9.56 2.71
CA THR A 284 -16.80 -8.13 2.80
C THR A 284 -15.79 -7.34 1.97
N TRP A 285 -16.16 -6.13 1.58
CA TRP A 285 -15.34 -5.29 0.70
C TRP A 285 -15.45 -3.80 1.02
N SER A 286 -14.52 -3.01 0.48
CA SER A 286 -14.55 -1.55 0.56
C SER A 286 -14.42 -0.91 -0.81
N VAL A 287 -15.05 0.25 -0.98
CA VAL A 287 -14.88 1.17 -2.12
C VAL A 287 -14.53 2.56 -1.59
N ALA A 288 -13.26 2.92 -1.60
CA ALA A 288 -12.77 4.20 -1.09
C ALA A 288 -11.78 4.83 -2.09
N PRO A 289 -12.27 5.53 -3.13
CA PRO A 289 -11.41 6.08 -4.16
C PRO A 289 -10.59 7.26 -3.64
N GLU A 290 -9.34 7.36 -4.09
CA GLU A 290 -8.49 8.55 -4.03
C GLU A 290 -8.63 9.30 -5.36
N THR A 291 -9.28 10.47 -5.35
CA THR A 291 -9.56 11.18 -6.60
C THR A 291 -8.31 11.84 -7.18
N ALA A 292 -7.39 12.34 -6.35
CA ALA A 292 -6.04 12.76 -6.75
C ALA A 292 -5.98 13.63 -8.03
N GLY A 293 -6.89 14.62 -8.13
CA GLY A 293 -7.01 15.51 -9.29
C GLY A 293 -7.64 14.90 -10.55
N LEU A 294 -8.03 13.62 -10.53
CA LEU A 294 -8.77 12.95 -11.60
C LEU A 294 -10.27 13.27 -11.48
N ARG A 295 -10.91 13.51 -12.63
CA ARG A 295 -12.34 13.87 -12.69
C ARG A 295 -13.28 12.68 -12.56
N TRP A 296 -12.84 11.50 -12.98
CA TRP A 296 -13.65 10.29 -12.96
C TRP A 296 -12.77 9.04 -13.03
N ALA A 297 -13.29 7.91 -12.55
CA ALA A 297 -12.78 6.59 -12.90
C ALA A 297 -13.93 5.58 -12.97
N ARG A 298 -13.76 4.56 -13.81
CA ARG A 298 -14.73 3.46 -13.96
C ARG A 298 -14.00 2.15 -14.20
N GLY A 299 -14.41 1.10 -13.51
CA GLY A 299 -13.78 -0.21 -13.65
C GLY A 299 -14.57 -1.32 -12.96
N VAL A 300 -14.05 -2.54 -13.10
CA VAL A 300 -14.56 -3.74 -12.44
C VAL A 300 -13.38 -4.45 -11.81
N VAL A 301 -13.50 -4.80 -10.52
CA VAL A 301 -12.58 -5.73 -9.87
C VAL A 301 -13.25 -7.09 -9.80
N PRO A 302 -12.67 -8.14 -10.43
CA PRO A 302 -13.25 -9.47 -10.39
C PRO A 302 -13.23 -10.03 -8.95
N THR A 303 -14.23 -10.84 -8.62
CA THR A 303 -14.32 -11.52 -7.33
C THR A 303 -14.61 -13.01 -7.53
N PRO A 304 -14.26 -13.88 -6.57
CA PRO A 304 -14.51 -15.33 -6.67
C PRO A 304 -15.99 -15.69 -6.83
N ARG A 305 -16.90 -14.85 -6.32
CA ARG A 305 -18.36 -15.05 -6.41
C ARG A 305 -18.95 -14.69 -7.78
N GLY A 306 -18.14 -14.25 -8.74
CA GLY A 306 -18.58 -13.85 -10.07
C GLY A 306 -19.14 -12.42 -10.14
N GLY A 307 -19.27 -11.89 -11.36
CA GLY A 307 -19.81 -10.53 -11.63
C GLY A 307 -18.90 -9.35 -11.26
N GLY A 308 -18.05 -9.51 -10.26
CA GLY A 308 -17.11 -8.49 -9.77
C GLY A 308 -17.79 -7.33 -9.04
N ILE A 309 -16.97 -6.42 -8.50
CA ILE A 309 -17.41 -5.14 -7.95
C ILE A 309 -17.19 -4.09 -9.04
N ARG A 310 -18.28 -3.61 -9.65
CA ARG A 310 -18.22 -2.52 -10.64
C ARG A 310 -18.37 -1.20 -9.92
N VAL A 311 -17.42 -0.30 -10.16
CA VAL A 311 -17.40 1.05 -9.60
C VAL A 311 -17.32 2.07 -10.72
N GLU A 312 -18.08 3.15 -10.56
CA GLU A 312 -17.97 4.36 -11.34
C GLU A 312 -18.04 5.53 -10.38
N TRP A 313 -17.06 6.43 -10.42
CA TRP A 313 -17.14 7.66 -9.67
C TRP A 313 -16.81 8.86 -10.53
N GLU A 314 -17.43 9.98 -10.19
CA GLU A 314 -17.22 11.28 -10.82
C GLU A 314 -17.07 12.35 -9.75
N GLN A 315 -16.11 13.24 -9.95
CA GLN A 315 -15.90 14.44 -9.15
C GLN A 315 -16.49 15.64 -9.90
N GLY A 316 -17.50 16.27 -9.30
CA GLY A 316 -18.11 17.51 -9.78
C GLY A 316 -17.35 18.74 -9.33
N GLY A 317 -17.92 19.93 -9.59
CA GLY A 317 -17.43 21.18 -9.00
C GLY A 317 -17.55 21.20 -7.47
N ASP A 318 -16.78 22.06 -6.81
CA ASP A 318 -16.89 22.38 -5.37
C ASP A 318 -16.80 21.19 -4.38
N GLY A 319 -16.14 20.10 -4.81
CA GLY A 319 -15.88 18.91 -4.00
C GLY A 319 -17.06 17.93 -3.91
N ASP A 320 -18.06 18.06 -4.79
CA ASP A 320 -19.10 17.05 -4.95
C ASP A 320 -18.50 15.77 -5.56
N VAL A 321 -18.84 14.62 -4.98
CA VAL A 321 -18.39 13.30 -5.47
C VAL A 321 -19.59 12.39 -5.52
N ARG A 322 -19.74 11.68 -6.64
CA ARG A 322 -20.75 10.66 -6.84
C ARG A 322 -20.06 9.32 -7.10
N ILE A 323 -20.38 8.31 -6.29
CA ILE A 323 -19.86 6.95 -6.42
C ILE A 323 -21.04 6.02 -6.68
N GLN A 324 -20.96 5.22 -7.73
CA GLN A 324 -21.91 4.18 -8.08
C GLN A 324 -21.22 2.83 -7.92
N VAL A 325 -21.85 1.92 -7.17
CA VAL A 325 -21.33 0.57 -6.93
C VAL A 325 -22.37 -0.45 -7.35
N ARG A 326 -21.94 -1.49 -8.07
CA ARG A 326 -22.73 -2.69 -8.35
C ARG A 326 -21.93 -3.89 -7.83
N ALA A 327 -22.55 -4.65 -6.95
CA ALA A 327 -21.95 -5.80 -6.29
C ALA A 327 -23.00 -6.88 -6.11
N ALA A 328 -22.55 -8.13 -5.96
CA ALA A 328 -23.43 -9.29 -5.80
C ALA A 328 -24.46 -9.07 -4.68
N GLU A 329 -25.69 -9.54 -4.90
CA GLU A 329 -26.78 -9.43 -3.92
C GLU A 329 -26.38 -10.10 -2.60
N GLY A 330 -26.66 -9.43 -1.48
CA GLY A 330 -26.33 -9.92 -0.14
C GLY A 330 -24.85 -9.80 0.24
N SER A 331 -23.97 -9.32 -0.65
CA SER A 331 -22.62 -8.92 -0.26
C SER A 331 -22.66 -7.63 0.56
N ARG A 332 -21.74 -7.47 1.51
CA ARG A 332 -21.65 -6.29 2.38
C ARG A 332 -20.38 -5.52 2.11
N GLY A 333 -20.49 -4.19 2.08
CA GLY A 333 -19.32 -3.36 1.94
C GLY A 333 -19.44 -1.99 2.56
N VAL A 334 -18.33 -1.26 2.52
CA VAL A 334 -18.24 0.12 3.01
C VAL A 334 -17.78 1.02 1.88
N VAL A 335 -18.55 2.06 1.58
CA VAL A 335 -18.17 3.10 0.62
C VAL A 335 -17.61 4.30 1.38
N GLY A 336 -16.32 4.58 1.20
CA GLY A 336 -15.63 5.70 1.83
C GLY A 336 -15.59 6.91 0.90
N VAL A 337 -16.53 7.84 1.07
CA VAL A 337 -16.63 9.03 0.20
C VAL A 337 -15.76 10.16 0.75
N PRO A 338 -14.85 10.76 -0.06
CA PRO A 338 -14.07 11.91 0.38
C PRO A 338 -14.97 13.13 0.56
N VAL A 339 -14.91 13.75 1.75
CA VAL A 339 -15.71 14.95 2.08
C VAL A 339 -14.84 16.14 2.50
N GLY A 340 -13.57 15.91 2.86
CA GLY A 340 -12.60 16.92 3.31
C GLY A 340 -12.90 17.52 4.69
N ALA A 341 -14.18 17.69 5.05
CA ALA A 341 -14.62 18.21 6.33
C ALA A 341 -15.96 17.59 6.78
N ARG A 342 -16.22 17.61 8.09
CA ARG A 342 -17.46 17.07 8.69
C ARG A 342 -18.74 17.78 8.23
N GLY A 343 -18.68 18.99 7.67
CA GLY A 343 -19.87 19.78 7.36
C GLY A 343 -20.69 19.35 6.13
N LYS A 344 -20.21 18.38 5.35
CA LYS A 344 -20.86 17.93 4.10
C LYS A 344 -22.05 17.00 4.38
N VAL A 345 -22.98 16.94 3.43
CA VAL A 345 -24.11 16.00 3.44
C VAL A 345 -23.80 14.83 2.52
N VAL A 346 -24.04 13.61 2.99
CA VAL A 346 -23.89 12.39 2.20
C VAL A 346 -25.22 11.67 2.12
N GLU A 347 -25.58 11.31 0.89
CA GLU A 347 -26.80 10.59 0.54
C GLU A 347 -26.46 9.18 0.07
N LEU A 348 -27.31 8.22 0.43
CA LEU A 348 -27.33 6.84 -0.07
C LEU A 348 -28.64 6.64 -0.82
N ASP A 349 -28.58 6.38 -2.13
CA ASP A 349 -29.74 6.24 -3.01
C ASP A 349 -30.75 7.40 -2.91
N GLY A 350 -30.25 8.61 -2.62
CA GLY A 350 -31.04 9.84 -2.47
C GLY A 350 -31.53 10.13 -1.05
N GLU A 351 -31.32 9.20 -0.10
CA GLU A 351 -31.64 9.42 1.32
C GLU A 351 -30.43 9.94 2.08
N VAL A 352 -30.60 10.99 2.89
CA VAL A 352 -29.52 11.55 3.70
C VAL A 352 -29.13 10.56 4.81
N VAL A 353 -27.90 10.06 4.76
CA VAL A 353 -27.34 9.14 5.76
C VAL A 353 -26.34 9.82 6.69
N TYR A 354 -25.77 10.96 6.27
CA TYR A 354 -24.86 11.77 7.07
C TYR A 354 -25.10 13.26 6.81
N ALA A 355 -25.20 14.06 7.88
CA ALA A 355 -25.39 15.52 7.79
C ALA A 355 -24.60 16.27 8.88
N GLY A 356 -23.31 15.91 9.02
CA GLY A 356 -22.40 16.48 10.01
C GLY A 356 -22.41 15.81 11.39
N ARG A 357 -23.12 14.69 11.51
CA ARG A 357 -23.13 13.81 12.68
C ARG A 357 -23.20 12.37 12.21
N ASP A 358 -22.53 11.49 12.94
CA ASP A 358 -22.54 10.06 12.67
C ASP A 358 -23.97 9.50 12.88
N GLY A 359 -24.35 8.55 12.04
CA GLY A 359 -25.64 7.87 12.07
C GLY A 359 -25.46 6.36 12.06
N ALA A 360 -26.58 5.63 11.98
CA ALA A 360 -26.57 4.16 12.03
C ALA A 360 -25.85 3.50 10.84
N ARG A 361 -25.82 4.17 9.67
CA ARG A 361 -25.24 3.63 8.42
C ARG A 361 -24.06 4.43 7.90
N ALA A 362 -23.70 5.54 8.54
CA ALA A 362 -22.65 6.42 8.05
C ALA A 362 -21.87 7.09 9.18
N ARG A 363 -20.54 7.09 9.09
CA ARG A 363 -19.65 7.67 10.10
C ARG A 363 -18.50 8.43 9.48
N TYR A 364 -18.12 9.55 10.07
CA TYR A 364 -16.95 10.30 9.64
C TYR A 364 -15.67 9.69 10.20
N LYS A 365 -14.70 9.42 9.32
CA LYS A 365 -13.35 9.00 9.70
C LYS A 365 -12.36 9.67 8.76
N GLU A 366 -11.47 10.48 9.33
CA GLU A 366 -10.26 10.99 8.65
C GLU A 366 -10.52 11.62 7.27
N GLY A 367 -11.43 12.58 7.18
CA GLY A 367 -11.73 13.29 5.93
C GLY A 367 -12.69 12.57 5.00
N ARG A 368 -13.15 11.36 5.38
CA ARG A 368 -14.13 10.56 4.64
C ARG A 368 -15.38 10.32 5.47
N VAL A 369 -16.51 10.11 4.79
CA VAL A 369 -17.70 9.49 5.37
C VAL A 369 -17.76 8.05 4.88
N LEU A 370 -17.69 7.12 5.81
CA LEU A 370 -17.81 5.69 5.57
C LEU A 370 -19.30 5.32 5.63
N VAL A 371 -19.85 4.85 4.52
CA VAL A 371 -21.27 4.45 4.39
C VAL A 371 -21.34 2.94 4.25
N ASP A 372 -22.05 2.28 5.15
CA ASP A 372 -22.30 0.85 5.07
C ASP A 372 -23.34 0.57 3.97
N VAL A 373 -23.02 -0.34 3.05
CA VAL A 373 -23.84 -0.67 1.87
C VAL A 373 -24.00 -2.18 1.71
N GLU A 374 -25.12 -2.58 1.13
CA GLU A 374 -25.35 -3.96 0.68
C GLU A 374 -25.44 -4.00 -0.85
N GLY A 375 -24.84 -5.02 -1.45
CA GLY A 375 -24.96 -5.27 -2.88
C GLY A 375 -26.40 -5.64 -3.24
N LYS A 376 -26.87 -5.11 -4.37
CA LYS A 376 -28.24 -5.28 -4.90
C LYS A 376 -28.28 -6.15 -6.16
N GLY A 377 -27.22 -6.90 -6.44
CA GLY A 377 -27.01 -7.61 -7.70
C GLY A 377 -26.24 -6.78 -8.73
N THR A 378 -25.79 -7.41 -9.81
CA THR A 378 -24.95 -6.75 -10.83
C THR A 378 -25.71 -5.72 -11.68
N ASP A 379 -27.04 -5.86 -11.75
CA ASP A 379 -27.91 -5.00 -12.58
C ASP A 379 -28.48 -3.79 -11.81
N CYS A 380 -28.41 -3.81 -10.47
CA CYS A 380 -28.81 -2.70 -9.62
C CYS A 380 -27.58 -1.97 -9.08
N LYS A 381 -27.64 -0.64 -9.06
CA LYS A 381 -26.59 0.19 -8.48
C LYS A 381 -27.00 0.75 -7.14
N VAL A 382 -26.02 0.85 -6.25
CA VAL A 382 -26.06 1.70 -5.06
C VAL A 382 -25.34 3.00 -5.42
N VAL A 383 -25.93 4.14 -5.09
CA VAL A 383 -25.36 5.46 -5.35
C VAL A 383 -25.07 6.15 -4.02
N VAL A 384 -23.82 6.51 -3.80
CA VAL A 384 -23.42 7.36 -2.69
C VAL A 384 -22.96 8.70 -3.23
N SER A 385 -23.52 9.80 -2.76
CA SER A 385 -23.16 11.14 -3.24
C SER A 385 -22.96 12.13 -2.12
N VAL A 386 -21.95 12.98 -2.27
CA VAL A 386 -21.79 14.19 -1.48
C VAL A 386 -22.57 15.31 -2.14
N ARG A 387 -23.35 16.05 -1.35
CA ARG A 387 -23.93 17.33 -1.77
C ARG A 387 -23.53 18.43 -0.80
N ARG A 388 -23.50 19.65 -1.31
CA ARG A 388 -23.50 20.85 -0.47
C ARG A 388 -24.77 20.86 0.39
N ARG A 389 -24.62 21.20 1.68
CA ARG A 389 -25.75 21.56 2.53
C ARG A 389 -26.40 22.80 1.90
N PRO A 390 -27.70 22.80 1.54
CA PRO A 390 -28.30 23.99 0.96
C PRO A 390 -28.09 25.18 1.91
N ASP A 391 -27.63 26.31 1.38
CA ASP A 391 -27.32 27.52 2.16
C ASP A 391 -28.58 28.08 2.89
N ASN A 392 -29.76 27.54 2.58
CA ASN A 392 -31.02 27.85 3.25
C ASN A 392 -31.89 26.59 3.44
N PRO A 393 -32.07 26.08 4.68
CA PRO A 393 -32.96 24.95 4.95
C PRO A 393 -34.45 25.26 4.69
N TRP A 394 -34.82 26.51 4.42
CA TRP A 394 -36.20 26.96 4.15
C TRP A 394 -36.52 27.19 2.67
N ALA A 395 -35.60 26.90 1.75
CA ALA A 395 -35.82 27.13 0.32
C ALA A 395 -36.95 26.27 -0.29
N PHE A 396 -37.35 25.18 0.37
CA PHE A 396 -38.45 24.31 -0.08
C PHE A 396 -39.86 24.83 0.23
N ILE A 397 -40.03 25.94 0.97
CA ILE A 397 -41.36 26.46 1.34
C ILE A 397 -41.90 27.53 0.37
N ARG A 398 -41.14 27.99 -0.64
CA ARG A 398 -41.59 29.08 -1.55
C ARG A 398 -41.97 28.65 -2.97
N GLN A 399 -42.62 27.50 -3.12
CA GLN A 399 -43.32 27.15 -4.36
C GLN A 399 -44.78 26.69 -4.15
N ALA A 400 -45.37 27.08 -3.02
CA ALA A 400 -46.82 27.06 -2.80
C ALA A 400 -47.21 28.38 -2.14
N GLY A 401 -47.51 29.38 -2.96
CA GLY A 401 -47.97 30.70 -2.57
C GLY A 401 -48.54 31.42 -3.77
#